data_AF-A0A938ER40-F1
#
_entry.id   AF-A0A938ER40-F1
#
_cell.length_a   1.000
_cell.length_b   1.000
_cell.length_c   1.000
_cell.angle_alpha   90.00
_cell.angle_beta   90.00
_cell.angle_gamma   90.00
#
_symmetry.space_group_name_H-M   'P 1'
#
loop_
_entity.id
_entity.type
_entity.pdbx_description
1 polymer ?
#
loop_
_entity_poly.entity_id
_entity_poly.type
_entity_poly.pdbx_seq_one_letter_code
_entity_poly.pdbx_strand_id
1 'polypeptide(L)' 'MRPASLEEVAGHADHLGAEGFLRRAIADDDVPSLILYGPPGTGKTTLARVMATSTRA' A
#
# COMPACT_ATOMS: atom_id res chain seq x y z
N MET A 1 8.84 1.05 14.17
CA MET A 1 7.74 0.05 14.19
C MET A 1 7.31 -0.20 12.76
N ARG A 2 6.89 -1.42 12.38
CA ARG A 2 6.43 -1.71 11.02
C ARG A 2 4.89 -1.62 10.97
N PRO A 3 4.31 -0.78 10.10
CA PRO A 3 2.87 -0.66 9.89
C PRO A 3 2.14 -2.01 9.78
N ALA A 4 0.99 -2.10 10.45
CA ALA A 4 0.05 -3.23 10.40
C ALA A 4 -1.18 -2.95 9.51
N SER A 5 -1.47 -1.69 9.21
CA SER A 5 -2.57 -1.27 8.34
C SER A 5 -2.12 -0.19 7.33
N LEU A 6 -2.96 0.09 6.33
CA LEU A 6 -2.71 1.14 5.34
C LEU A 6 -2.66 2.53 6.00
N GLU A 7 -3.47 2.76 7.03
CA GLU A 7 -3.53 4.02 7.78
C GLU A 7 -2.24 4.31 8.56
N GLU A 8 -1.49 3.27 8.92
CA GLU A 8 -0.21 3.40 9.63
C GLU A 8 0.97 3.67 8.68
N VAL A 9 0.77 3.55 7.36
CA VAL A 9 1.81 3.85 6.37
C VAL A 9 2.01 5.36 6.28
N ALA A 10 3.14 5.85 6.78
CA ALA A 10 3.52 7.24 6.65
C ALA A 10 3.96 7.57 5.20
N GLY A 11 3.47 8.69 4.68
CA GLY A 11 3.80 9.18 3.33
C GLY A 11 2.97 8.53 2.22
N HIS A 12 3.31 8.82 0.96
CA HIS A 12 2.63 8.29 -0.24
C HIS A 12 1.14 8.69 -0.33
N ALA A 13 0.77 9.89 0.16
CA ALA A 13 -0.61 10.37 0.15
C ALA A 13 -1.24 10.37 -1.25
N ASP A 14 -0.45 10.61 -2.30
CA ASP A 14 -0.93 10.58 -3.70
C ASP A 14 -1.40 9.19 -4.14
N HIS A 15 -0.98 8.13 -3.45
CA HIS A 15 -1.33 6.74 -3.79
C HIS A 15 -2.20 6.06 -2.72
N LEU A 16 -2.01 6.41 -1.45
CA LEU A 16 -2.67 5.78 -0.29
C LEU A 16 -3.71 6.69 0.39
N GLY A 17 -3.80 7.96 -0.03
CA GLY A 17 -4.81 8.90 0.43
C GLY A 17 -6.22 8.51 -0.03
N ALA A 18 -7.23 9.27 0.41
CA ALA A 18 -8.65 8.97 0.16
C ALA A 18 -8.97 8.73 -1.32
N GLU A 19 -8.36 9.52 -2.22
CA GLU A 19 -8.52 9.42 -3.68
C GLU A 19 -7.37 8.66 -4.36
N GLY A 20 -6.47 8.07 -3.59
CA GLY A 20 -5.29 7.38 -4.09
C GLY A 20 -5.64 6.09 -4.81
N PHE A 21 -5.00 5.85 -5.96
CA PHE A 21 -5.21 4.65 -6.78
C PHE A 21 -5.08 3.35 -5.98
N LEU A 22 -4.02 3.20 -5.19
CA LEU A 22 -3.79 1.97 -4.42
C LEU A 22 -4.85 1.79 -3.33
N ARG A 23 -5.32 2.88 -2.71
CA ARG A 23 -6.39 2.79 -1.70
C ARG A 23 -7.68 2.26 -2.31
N ARG A 24 -8.07 2.76 -3.49
CA ARG A 24 -9.27 2.29 -4.21
C ARG A 24 -9.10 0.85 -4.68
N ALA A 25 -7.98 0.51 -5.32
CA ALA A 25 -7.71 -0.85 -5.78
C ALA A 25 -7.76 -1.90 -4.66
N ILE A 26 -7.22 -1.57 -3.47
CA ILE A 26 -7.29 -2.48 -2.31
C ILE A 26 -8.71 -2.54 -1.74
N ALA A 27 -9.43 -1.42 -1.69
CA ALA A 27 -10.81 -1.39 -1.19
C ALA A 27 -11.77 -2.20 -2.08
N ASP A 28 -11.54 -2.17 -3.39
CA ASP A 28 -12.31 -2.91 -4.40
C ASP A 28 -11.81 -4.36 -4.56
N ASP A 29 -10.74 -4.74 -3.85
CA ASP A 29 -10.08 -6.05 -3.94
C ASP A 29 -9.59 -6.43 -5.35
N ASP A 30 -9.31 -5.42 -6.17
CA ASP A 30 -8.85 -5.52 -7.55
C ASP A 30 -7.46 -4.86 -7.68
N VAL A 31 -6.47 -5.50 -7.06
CA VAL A 31 -5.08 -5.01 -7.08
C VAL A 31 -4.35 -5.64 -8.28
N PRO A 32 -3.93 -4.83 -9.28
CA PRO A 32 -3.19 -5.37 -10.41
C PRO A 32 -1.78 -5.80 -10.02
N SER A 33 -1.06 -6.42 -10.95
CA SER A 33 0.38 -6.65 -10.79
C SER A 33 1.12 -5.31 -10.72
N LEU A 34 1.91 -5.11 -9.65
CA LEU A 34 2.58 -3.84 -9.35
C LEU A 34 4.09 -4.02 -9.14
N ILE A 35 4.87 -3.04 -9.60
CA ILE A 35 6.29 -2.91 -9.25
C ILE A 35 6.43 -1.75 -8.28
N LEU A 36 6.80 -2.04 -7.03
CA LEU A 36 7.13 -1.01 -6.04
C LEU A 36 8.61 -0.63 -6.20
N TYR A 37 8.88 0.60 -6.63
CA TYR A 37 10.24 1.11 -6.88
C TYR A 37 10.57 2.33 -6.00
N GLY A 38 11.83 2.47 -5.62
CA GLY A 38 12.33 3.63 -4.87
C GLY A 38 13.55 3.32 -3.99
N PRO A 39 14.18 4.34 -3.38
CA PRO A 39 15.39 4.22 -2.55
C PRO A 39 15.27 3.19 -1.40
N PRO A 40 16.38 2.65 -0.87
CA PRO A 40 16.34 1.78 0.30
C PRO A 40 15.68 2.48 1.49
N GLY A 41 14.91 1.73 2.29
CA GLY A 41 14.25 2.27 3.48
C GLY A 41 12.92 3.02 3.26
N THR A 42 12.45 3.20 2.02
CA THR A 42 11.18 3.91 1.74
C THR A 42 9.90 3.12 2.02
N GLY A 43 10.01 1.93 2.60
CA GLY A 43 8.83 1.16 3.04
C GLY A 43 8.16 0.30 1.97
N LYS A 44 8.73 0.11 0.78
CA LYS A 44 8.17 -0.77 -0.29
C LYS A 44 7.73 -2.16 0.20
N THR A 45 8.63 -2.87 0.88
CA THR A 45 8.33 -4.21 1.42
C THR A 45 7.26 -4.16 2.50
N THR A 46 7.21 -3.08 3.27
CA THR A 46 6.16 -2.88 4.27
C THR A 46 4.83 -2.63 3.59
N LEU A 47 4.79 -1.78 2.56
CA LEU A 47 3.60 -1.49 1.80
C LEU A 47 3.04 -2.75 1.15
N ALA A 48 3.86 -3.53 0.44
CA ALA A 48 3.43 -4.81 -0.14
C ALA A 48 2.84 -5.77 0.90
N ARG A 49 3.44 -5.84 2.10
CA ARG A 49 2.95 -6.69 3.19
C ARG A 49 1.59 -6.23 3.71
N VAL A 50 1.44 -4.94 3.93
CA VAL A 50 0.18 -4.34 4.40
C VAL A 50 -0.92 -4.55 3.35
N MET A 51 -0.62 -4.32 2.07
CA MET A 51 -1.56 -4.57 0.97
C MET A 51 -2.05 -6.02 0.96
N ALA A 52 -1.13 -6.99 1.07
CA ALA A 52 -1.47 -8.41 1.10
C ALA A 52 -2.35 -8.81 2.31
N THR A 53 -2.23 -8.11 3.44
CA THR A 53 -3.10 -8.33 4.61
C THR A 53 -4.44 -7.59 4.53
N SER A 54 -4.57 -6.63 3.61
CA SER A 54 -5.78 -5.81 3.42
C SER A 54 -6.68 -6.30 2.29
N THR A 55 -6.15 -7.07 1.33
CA THR A 55 -6.89 -7.73 0.24
C THR A 55 -7.38 -9.13 0.64
N ARG A 56 -8.43 -9.64 -0.01
CA ARG A 56 -9.00 -10.98 0.22
C ARG A 56 -8.71 -11.91 -0.98
N ALA A 57 -7.43 -12.19 -1.21
CA ALA A 57 -7.01 -13.22 -2.17
C ALA A 57 -7.02 -14.62 -1.54
#